data_AF-A0A7J3XD42-F1
#
_entry.id   AF-A0A7J3XD42-F1
#
_cell.length_a   1.000
_cell.length_b   1.000
_cell.length_c   1.000
_cell.angle_alpha   90.00
_cell.angle_beta   90.00
_cell.angle_gamma   90.00
#
_symmetry.space_group_name_H-M   'P 1'
#
loop_
_entity.id
_entity.type
_entity.pdbx_description
1 polymer ?
#
loop_
_entity_poly.entity_id
_entity_poly.type
_entity_poly.pdbx_seq_one_letter_code
_entity_poly.pdbx_strand_id
1 'polypeptide(L)'
;MMQRVAIVLLLLALALVAFDFLLPVRSETLGNVSTVSVIGDLEIIERINFSSMLGDSVVIYRISNPTGEARRIENLSLEGKNFSLQISLAPNAEVSIGIIRDFTVVLLGGNASLLDLIYYPSNRWLEVGVSCSSEWLELLVFGNGFPSRVGAERSVKWGIDAMRGATWVRFPCSVQRIVLDFTSYPYADVLVLDRRMADLLRYEIAKLTEEIEALEGEVDAKQAEISLLLAEIANLSESINQSVEEKNRLALSLAALRSSLGELNQSIAEERQELERSLLLPYPFALVIAISLVALLLYVASLLYSKGDRDVSS
;
A
#
# COMPACT_ATOMS: atom_id res chain seq x y z
N MET A 1 70.67 -54.45 4.23
CA MET A 1 70.01 -54.29 5.55
C MET A 1 69.50 -52.86 5.76
N MET A 2 70.32 -51.83 5.54
CA MET A 2 69.90 -50.42 5.72
C MET A 2 68.68 -49.97 4.90
N GLN A 3 68.53 -50.44 3.66
CA GLN A 3 67.39 -50.06 2.81
C GLN A 3 66.03 -50.53 3.36
N ARG A 4 66.00 -51.67 4.05
CA ARG A 4 64.76 -52.18 4.69
C ARG A 4 64.42 -51.39 5.95
N VAL A 5 65.42 -50.91 6.69
CA VAL A 5 65.23 -50.07 7.88
C VAL A 5 64.68 -48.70 7.50
N ALA A 6 65.16 -48.11 6.40
CA ALA A 6 64.66 -46.83 5.89
C ALA A 6 63.18 -46.88 5.48
N ILE A 7 62.75 -47.96 4.83
CA ILE A 7 61.34 -48.14 4.42
C ILE A 7 60.43 -48.31 5.64
N VAL A 8 60.86 -49.05 6.66
CA VAL A 8 60.08 -49.23 7.89
C VAL A 8 59.95 -47.91 8.66
N LEU A 9 61.02 -47.11 8.75
CA LEU A 9 60.97 -45.78 9.38
C LEU A 9 60.06 -44.80 8.61
N LEU A 10 60.09 -44.84 7.28
CA LEU A 10 59.21 -44.01 6.45
C LEU A 10 57.74 -44.38 6.67
N LEU A 11 57.41 -45.68 6.70
CA LEU A 11 56.05 -46.17 6.96
C LEU A 11 55.59 -45.83 8.39
N LEU A 12 56.49 -45.90 9.38
CA LEU A 12 56.18 -45.52 10.76
C LEU A 12 55.92 -44.02 10.88
N ALA A 13 56.71 -43.19 10.19
CA ALA A 13 56.50 -41.74 10.15
C ALA A 13 55.17 -41.38 9.46
N LEU A 14 54.84 -42.04 8.34
CA LEU A 14 53.55 -41.88 7.66
C LEU A 14 52.39 -42.34 8.54
N ALA A 15 52.55 -43.43 9.29
CA ALA A 15 51.53 -43.91 10.22
C ALA A 15 51.34 -42.94 11.39
N LEU A 16 52.40 -42.34 11.93
CA LEU A 16 52.32 -41.34 13.01
C LEU A 16 51.65 -40.04 12.53
N VAL A 17 51.99 -39.55 11.34
CA VAL A 17 51.32 -38.38 10.74
C VAL A 17 49.85 -38.66 10.45
N ALA A 18 49.52 -39.88 9.99
CA ALA A 18 48.12 -40.28 9.81
C ALA A 18 47.38 -40.44 11.15
N PHE A 19 48.08 -40.83 12.23
CA PHE A 19 47.49 -40.98 13.56
C PHE A 19 47.17 -39.63 14.22
N ASP A 20 48.01 -38.61 14.02
CA ASP A 20 47.73 -37.24 14.50
C ASP A 20 46.50 -36.62 13.80
N PHE A 21 46.15 -37.06 12.59
CA PHE A 21 44.90 -36.68 11.91
C PHE A 21 43.68 -37.52 12.33
N LEU A 22 43.89 -38.69 12.96
CA LEU A 22 42.82 -39.63 13.35
C LEU A 22 42.50 -39.62 14.84
N LEU A 23 43.36 -39.02 15.67
CA LEU A 23 43.01 -38.77 17.06
C LEU A 23 41.95 -37.65 17.07
N PRO A 24 40.74 -37.89 17.60
CA PRO A 24 39.79 -36.81 17.83
C PRO A 24 40.49 -35.77 18.72
N VAL A 25 40.58 -34.54 18.23
CA VAL A 25 41.04 -33.40 19.02
C VAL A 25 40.21 -33.43 20.30
N ARG A 26 40.89 -33.65 21.45
CA ARG A 26 40.27 -33.53 22.76
C ARG A 26 39.63 -32.15 22.80
N SER A 27 38.31 -32.10 22.87
CA SER A 27 37.59 -30.89 23.21
C SER A 27 37.98 -30.54 24.65
N GLU A 28 39.02 -29.73 24.80
CA GLU A 28 39.18 -28.96 26.02
C GLU A 28 38.03 -27.96 26.02
N THR A 29 36.96 -28.32 26.72
CA THR A 29 35.95 -27.38 27.19
C THR A 29 36.63 -26.43 28.18
N LEU A 30 37.37 -25.46 27.66
CA LEU A 30 37.88 -24.32 28.40
C LEU A 30 36.69 -23.43 28.76
N GLY A 31 35.99 -23.86 29.81
CA GLY A 31 34.89 -23.14 30.44
C GLY A 31 35.42 -21.92 31.19
N ASN A 32 35.66 -20.83 30.46
CA ASN A 32 35.58 -19.50 31.05
C ASN A 32 34.11 -19.07 31.01
N VAL A 33 33.32 -19.58 31.95
CA VAL A 33 31.97 -19.07 32.22
C VAL A 33 32.16 -17.70 32.87
N SER A 34 31.86 -16.63 32.13
CA SER A 34 31.88 -15.29 32.69
C SER A 34 30.73 -14.44 32.20
N THR A 35 30.14 -13.76 33.19
CA THR A 35 29.19 -12.63 33.21
C THR A 35 27.73 -12.95 32.90
N VAL A 36 26.93 -12.91 33.98
CA VAL A 36 25.50 -12.60 33.95
C VAL A 36 25.36 -11.17 33.44
N SER A 37 24.80 -11.01 32.26
CA SER A 37 24.44 -9.70 31.70
C SER A 37 22.93 -9.65 31.51
N VAL A 38 22.30 -8.59 32.00
CA VAL A 38 20.86 -8.40 31.88
C VAL A 38 20.56 -7.71 30.56
N ILE A 39 19.68 -8.29 29.74
CA ILE A 39 19.11 -7.63 28.55
C ILE A 39 17.64 -7.33 28.86
N GLY A 40 17.34 -6.10 29.27
CA GLY A 40 15.99 -5.71 29.73
C GLY A 40 15.67 -6.31 31.10
N ASP A 41 14.64 -7.17 31.18
CA ASP A 41 14.33 -7.95 32.40
C ASP A 41 14.56 -9.47 32.18
N LEU A 42 15.23 -9.84 31.10
CA LEU A 42 15.68 -11.21 30.86
C LEU A 42 17.09 -11.37 31.39
N GLU A 43 17.33 -12.49 32.05
CA GLU A 43 18.63 -12.81 32.61
C GLU A 43 19.37 -13.75 31.66
N ILE A 44 20.54 -13.30 31.17
CA ILE A 44 21.48 -14.22 30.54
C ILE A 44 22.15 -14.99 31.67
N ILE A 45 21.75 -16.23 31.85
CA ILE A 45 22.28 -17.12 32.88
C ILE A 45 23.71 -17.52 32.51
N GLU A 46 23.93 -17.82 31.23
CA GLU A 46 25.17 -18.45 30.79
C GLU A 46 25.52 -18.03 29.37
N ARG A 47 26.80 -17.68 29.17
CA ARG A 47 27.42 -17.54 27.86
C ARG A 47 28.57 -18.52 27.78
N ILE A 48 28.48 -19.44 26.83
CA ILE A 48 29.50 -20.46 26.58
C ILE A 48 30.14 -20.15 25.24
N ASN A 49 31.45 -19.87 25.27
CA ASN A 49 32.25 -19.66 24.07
C ASN A 49 33.14 -20.89 23.89
N PHE A 50 33.13 -21.47 22.70
CA PHE A 50 34.07 -22.53 22.34
C PHE A 50 34.42 -22.47 20.86
N SER A 51 35.50 -23.15 20.50
CA SER A 51 35.86 -23.36 19.11
C SER A 51 35.31 -24.71 18.66
N SER A 52 34.61 -24.74 17.53
CA SER A 52 34.14 -26.00 16.93
C SER A 52 35.34 -26.86 16.54
N MET A 53 35.12 -28.15 16.25
CA MET A 53 36.19 -29.05 15.76
C MET A 53 36.87 -28.53 14.49
N LEU A 54 36.24 -27.61 13.75
CA LEU A 54 36.75 -27.02 12.52
C LEU A 54 37.36 -25.62 12.73
N GLY A 55 37.50 -25.18 14.00
CA GLY A 55 38.08 -23.89 14.35
C GLY A 55 37.10 -22.71 14.34
N ASP A 56 35.81 -22.94 14.11
CA ASP A 56 34.82 -21.85 14.08
C ASP A 56 34.52 -21.36 15.49
N SER A 57 34.35 -20.04 15.66
CA SER A 57 33.86 -19.48 16.92
C SER A 57 32.37 -19.81 17.08
N VAL A 58 32.04 -20.52 18.15
CA VAL A 58 30.67 -20.87 18.54
C VAL A 58 30.36 -20.18 19.85
N VAL A 59 29.20 -19.53 19.89
CA VAL A 59 28.71 -18.86 21.10
C VAL A 59 27.31 -19.34 21.40
N ILE A 60 27.12 -19.91 22.59
CA ILE A 60 25.82 -20.36 23.07
C ILE A 60 25.41 -19.47 24.25
N TYR A 61 24.21 -18.90 24.15
CA TYR A 61 23.54 -18.14 25.18
C TYR A 61 22.44 -19.00 25.80
N ARG A 62 22.38 -19.05 27.13
CA ARG A 62 21.21 -19.54 27.88
C ARG A 62 20.51 -18.34 28.52
N ILE A 63 19.27 -18.12 28.10
CA ILE A 63 18.46 -16.99 28.56
C ILE A 63 17.27 -17.57 29.31
N SER A 64 17.04 -17.11 30.54
CA SER A 64 15.82 -17.43 31.27
C SER A 64 14.89 -16.23 31.36
N ASN A 65 13.61 -16.54 31.49
CA ASN A 65 12.63 -15.60 32.01
C ASN A 65 12.42 -15.87 33.52
N PRO A 66 13.12 -15.17 34.42
CA PRO A 66 12.95 -15.37 35.87
C PRO A 66 11.63 -14.78 36.39
N THR A 67 10.88 -14.05 35.56
CA THR A 67 9.67 -13.35 35.96
C THR A 67 8.44 -14.29 35.97
N GLY A 68 7.45 -13.98 36.81
CA GLY A 68 6.20 -14.73 36.92
C GLY A 68 5.23 -14.55 35.74
N GLU A 69 5.59 -13.75 34.73
CA GLU A 69 4.75 -13.43 33.58
C GLU A 69 5.39 -13.87 32.27
N ALA A 70 4.57 -14.22 31.28
CA ALA A 70 5.07 -14.58 29.95
C ALA A 70 5.60 -13.33 29.23
N ARG A 71 6.75 -13.44 28.56
CA ARG A 71 7.39 -12.33 27.86
C ARG A 71 7.67 -12.64 26.41
N ARG A 72 7.39 -11.66 25.55
CA ARG A 72 7.67 -11.77 24.12
C ARG A 72 9.03 -11.15 23.79
N ILE A 73 9.91 -11.93 23.15
CA ILE A 73 11.16 -11.46 22.56
C ILE A 73 10.89 -11.19 21.09
N GLU A 74 10.71 -9.91 20.76
CA GLU A 74 10.55 -9.48 19.38
C GLU A 74 11.91 -9.29 18.71
N ASN A 75 12.76 -8.46 19.32
CA ASN A 75 14.10 -8.16 18.84
C ASN A 75 15.14 -8.49 19.90
N LEU A 76 16.21 -9.16 19.49
CA LEU A 76 17.35 -9.49 20.34
C LEU A 76 18.65 -9.05 19.66
N SER A 77 19.49 -8.31 20.37
CA SER A 77 20.81 -7.92 19.86
C SER A 77 21.89 -8.69 20.61
N LEU A 78 22.60 -9.58 19.91
CA LEU A 78 23.73 -10.33 20.47
C LEU A 78 24.94 -10.13 19.55
N GLU A 79 26.08 -9.74 20.14
CA GLU A 79 27.36 -9.51 19.43
C GLU A 79 27.25 -8.51 18.27
N GLY A 80 26.38 -7.50 18.40
CA GLY A 80 26.15 -6.51 17.36
C GLY A 80 25.30 -7.01 16.18
N LYS A 81 24.77 -8.24 16.24
CA LYS A 81 23.76 -8.75 15.31
C LYS A 81 22.37 -8.60 15.92
N ASN A 82 21.45 -8.04 15.15
CA ASN A 82 20.05 -7.90 15.53
C ASN A 82 19.23 -9.05 14.93
N PHE A 83 18.46 -9.73 15.77
CA PHE A 83 17.61 -10.86 15.42
C PHE A 83 16.15 -10.53 15.71
N SER A 84 15.26 -10.81 14.77
CA SER A 84 13.81 -10.72 14.99
C SER A 84 13.25 -12.13 15.23
N LEU A 85 13.08 -12.52 16.50
CA LEU A 85 12.71 -13.90 16.88
C LEU A 85 11.20 -14.08 17.05
N GLN A 86 10.48 -13.04 17.49
CA GLN A 86 9.04 -13.07 17.79
C GLN A 86 8.59 -14.27 18.65
N ILE A 87 9.42 -14.71 19.60
CA ILE A 87 9.12 -15.85 20.48
C ILE A 87 8.48 -15.38 21.78
N SER A 88 7.63 -16.21 22.39
CA SER A 88 7.07 -15.97 23.72
C SER A 88 7.65 -16.98 24.72
N LEU A 89 8.32 -16.48 25.75
CA LEU A 89 8.86 -17.26 26.85
C LEU A 89 7.89 -17.26 28.04
N ALA A 90 7.45 -18.44 28.42
CA ALA A 90 6.67 -18.63 29.64
C ALA A 90 7.49 -18.30 30.91
N PRO A 91 6.84 -18.12 32.08
CA PRO A 91 7.53 -17.97 33.35
C PRO A 91 8.46 -19.14 33.64
N ASN A 92 9.70 -18.86 34.07
CA ASN A 92 10.76 -19.85 34.33
C ASN A 92 11.14 -20.71 33.12
N ALA A 93 10.74 -20.32 31.90
CA ALA A 93 11.20 -20.98 30.70
C ALA A 93 12.63 -20.53 30.36
N GLU A 94 13.41 -21.48 29.84
CA GLU A 94 14.75 -21.24 29.31
C GLU A 94 14.72 -21.38 27.80
N VAL A 95 15.51 -20.55 27.12
CA VAL A 95 15.83 -20.68 25.69
C VAL A 95 17.33 -20.74 25.52
N SER A 96 17.78 -21.64 24.65
CA SER A 96 19.18 -21.74 24.28
C SER A 96 19.36 -21.22 22.86
N ILE A 97 20.26 -20.26 22.68
CA ILE A 97 20.53 -19.61 21.40
C ILE A 97 22.01 -19.84 21.05
N GLY A 98 22.27 -20.54 19.96
CA GLY A 98 23.60 -20.80 19.43
C GLY A 98 23.87 -19.98 18.18
N ILE A 99 25.05 -19.36 18.10
CA ILE A 99 25.50 -18.63 16.93
C ILE A 99 26.78 -19.30 16.41
N ILE A 100 26.75 -19.69 15.14
CA ILE A 100 27.93 -20.17 14.39
C ILE A 100 27.93 -19.53 13.00
N ARG A 101 28.99 -18.82 12.65
CA ARG A 101 29.11 -18.13 11.35
C ARG A 101 27.88 -17.25 11.05
N ASP A 102 27.08 -17.65 10.06
CA ASP A 102 25.87 -16.99 9.58
C ASP A 102 24.58 -17.65 10.09
N PHE A 103 24.70 -18.71 10.88
CA PHE A 103 23.55 -19.43 11.44
C PHE A 103 23.27 -18.96 12.86
N THR A 104 21.98 -18.75 13.11
CA THR A 104 21.44 -18.55 14.46
C THR A 104 20.45 -19.67 14.74
N VAL A 105 20.70 -20.40 15.80
CA VAL A 105 19.95 -21.60 16.17
C VAL A 105 19.29 -21.34 17.50
N VAL A 106 17.96 -21.42 17.55
CA VAL A 106 17.16 -21.19 18.76
C VAL A 106 16.46 -22.48 19.11
N LEU A 107 16.76 -23.01 20.30
CA LEU A 107 16.15 -24.21 20.84
C LEU A 107 15.06 -23.83 21.84
N LEU A 108 13.83 -24.19 21.53
CA LEU A 108 12.64 -24.00 22.35
C LEU A 108 12.23 -25.32 23.00
N GLY A 109 12.07 -25.31 24.31
CA GLY A 109 11.60 -26.46 25.09
C GLY A 109 12.05 -26.40 26.54
N GLY A 110 11.24 -26.92 27.47
CA GLY A 110 11.56 -26.89 28.90
C GLY A 110 12.85 -27.63 29.21
N ASN A 111 13.80 -26.96 29.88
CA ASN A 111 15.12 -27.48 30.26
C ASN A 111 15.91 -28.08 29.08
N ALA A 112 15.82 -27.43 27.92
CA ALA A 112 16.57 -27.82 26.74
C ALA A 112 17.81 -26.93 26.58
N SER A 113 18.94 -27.53 26.22
CA SER A 113 20.19 -26.82 25.99
C SER A 113 20.87 -27.29 24.71
N LEU A 114 21.45 -26.35 23.98
CA LEU A 114 22.37 -26.65 22.90
C LEU A 114 23.68 -27.16 23.51
N LEU A 115 24.10 -28.35 23.12
CA LEU A 115 25.35 -28.96 23.54
C LEU A 115 26.48 -28.64 22.58
N ASP A 116 26.20 -28.76 21.29
CA ASP A 116 27.19 -28.66 20.24
C ASP A 116 26.56 -28.02 19.00
N LEU A 117 27.37 -27.29 18.25
CA LEU A 117 26.97 -26.64 17.03
C LEU A 117 28.17 -26.66 16.09
N ILE A 118 28.10 -27.50 15.05
CA ILE A 118 29.18 -27.70 14.10
C ILE A 118 28.67 -27.41 12.69
N TYR A 119 29.37 -26.55 11.96
CA TYR A 119 29.06 -26.30 10.55
C TYR A 119 30.18 -26.85 9.67
N TYR A 120 29.87 -27.83 8.82
CA TYR A 120 30.79 -28.45 7.87
C TYR A 120 30.72 -27.73 6.52
N PRO A 121 31.69 -26.87 6.15
CA PRO A 121 31.58 -26.02 4.96
C PRO A 121 31.61 -26.82 3.66
N SER A 122 32.43 -27.86 3.61
CA SER A 122 32.57 -28.74 2.44
C SER A 122 31.26 -29.43 2.08
N ASN A 123 30.51 -29.86 3.10
CA ASN A 123 29.23 -30.53 2.94
C ASN A 123 28.05 -29.59 3.09
N ARG A 124 28.26 -28.30 3.41
CA ARG A 124 27.19 -27.35 3.77
C ARG A 124 26.19 -27.94 4.80
N TRP A 125 26.69 -28.63 5.80
CA TRP A 125 25.86 -29.24 6.85
C TRP A 125 25.98 -28.48 8.15
N LEU A 126 24.86 -28.23 8.81
CA LEU A 126 24.81 -27.74 10.18
C LEU A 126 24.36 -28.89 11.09
N GLU A 127 25.26 -29.34 11.96
CA GLU A 127 24.98 -30.33 12.99
C GLU A 127 24.67 -29.60 14.30
N VAL A 128 23.53 -29.95 14.89
CA VAL A 128 23.02 -29.37 16.13
C VAL A 128 22.89 -30.49 17.16
N GLY A 129 23.70 -30.40 18.21
CA GLY A 129 23.64 -31.27 19.38
C GLY A 129 22.74 -30.65 20.46
N VAL A 130 21.83 -31.44 21.00
CA VAL A 130 20.85 -30.98 22.01
C VAL A 130 20.80 -31.92 23.21
N SER A 131 20.62 -31.33 24.38
CA SER A 131 20.31 -32.02 25.64
C SER A 131 18.97 -31.51 26.17
N CYS A 132 18.16 -32.39 26.73
CA CYS A 132 16.83 -32.03 27.18
C CYS A 132 16.25 -33.01 28.20
N SER A 133 15.20 -32.55 28.89
CA SER A 133 14.32 -33.39 29.70
C SER A 133 12.83 -33.29 29.30
N SER A 134 12.48 -32.41 28.36
CA SER A 134 11.11 -32.25 27.84
C SER A 134 10.71 -33.41 26.92
N GLU A 135 9.42 -33.69 26.72
CA GLU A 135 8.98 -34.70 25.74
C GLU A 135 9.24 -34.24 24.30
N TRP A 136 8.96 -32.97 24.01
CA TRP A 136 9.05 -32.38 22.68
C TRP A 136 9.86 -31.09 22.71
N LEU A 137 10.60 -30.89 21.63
CA LEU A 137 11.44 -29.72 21.38
C LEU A 137 11.11 -29.14 20.01
N GLU A 138 11.36 -27.84 19.87
CA GLU A 138 11.30 -27.11 18.63
C GLU A 138 12.61 -26.35 18.42
N LEU A 139 13.22 -26.55 17.26
CA LEU A 139 14.45 -25.89 16.86
C LEU A 139 14.12 -24.93 15.72
N LEU A 140 14.47 -23.66 15.88
CA LEU A 140 14.38 -22.65 14.84
C LEU A 140 15.80 -22.33 14.35
N VAL A 141 16.02 -22.47 13.05
CA VAL A 141 17.31 -22.17 12.42
C VAL A 141 17.14 -21.03 11.42
N PHE A 142 17.86 -19.94 11.67
CA PHE A 142 17.95 -18.77 10.82
C PHE A 142 19.32 -18.75 10.13
N GLY A 143 19.38 -18.42 8.84
CA GLY A 143 20.64 -18.33 8.11
C GLY A 143 20.46 -17.93 6.64
N ASN A 144 21.57 -17.88 5.90
CA ASN A 144 21.62 -17.50 4.48
C ASN A 144 21.13 -18.62 3.53
N GLY A 145 19.97 -19.21 3.82
CA GLY A 145 19.35 -20.24 2.98
C GLY A 145 18.48 -21.21 3.77
N PHE A 146 17.70 -22.01 3.05
CA PHE A 146 16.90 -23.10 3.62
C PHE A 146 17.58 -24.45 3.38
N PRO A 147 17.53 -25.36 4.36
CA PRO A 147 18.07 -26.69 4.17
C PRO A 147 17.20 -27.45 3.17
N SER A 148 17.86 -28.22 2.30
CA SER A 148 17.21 -29.14 1.37
C SER A 148 16.74 -30.41 2.09
N ARG A 149 17.38 -30.77 3.21
CA ARG A 149 17.02 -31.94 4.01
C ARG A 149 17.31 -31.70 5.49
N VAL A 150 16.49 -32.28 6.36
CA VAL A 150 16.78 -32.41 7.78
C VAL A 150 16.91 -33.90 8.11
N GLY A 151 18.06 -34.29 8.63
CA GLY A 151 18.40 -35.64 9.06
C GLY A 151 18.48 -35.74 10.58
N ALA A 152 17.99 -36.85 11.13
CA ALA A 152 18.08 -37.17 12.55
C ALA A 152 18.04 -38.70 12.72
N GLU A 153 18.43 -39.20 13.89
CA GLU A 153 18.38 -40.64 14.21
C GLU A 153 16.96 -41.21 14.23
N ARG A 154 15.95 -40.35 14.44
CA ARG A 154 14.53 -40.71 14.44
C ARG A 154 13.74 -39.75 13.57
N SER A 155 12.50 -40.12 13.26
CA SER A 155 11.59 -39.28 12.51
C SER A 155 11.37 -37.94 13.21
N VAL A 156 11.67 -36.86 12.50
CA VAL A 156 11.41 -35.48 12.91
C VAL A 156 10.45 -34.82 11.94
N LYS A 157 9.68 -33.85 12.41
CA LYS A 157 8.85 -33.00 11.55
C LYS A 157 9.59 -31.69 11.34
N TRP A 158 9.64 -31.20 10.12
CA TRP A 158 10.28 -29.93 9.84
C TRP A 158 9.59 -29.22 8.68
N GLY A 159 9.82 -27.92 8.57
CA GLY A 159 9.30 -27.10 7.50
C GLY A 159 9.97 -25.73 7.46
N ILE A 160 9.58 -24.93 6.47
CA ILE A 160 10.08 -23.58 6.28
C ILE A 160 8.98 -22.60 6.67
N ASP A 161 9.30 -21.69 7.58
CA ASP A 161 8.47 -20.52 7.88
C ASP A 161 9.00 -19.34 7.06
N ALA A 162 8.36 -19.13 5.90
CA ALA A 162 8.73 -18.06 4.97
C ALA A 162 8.53 -16.66 5.56
N MET A 163 7.59 -16.50 6.50
CA MET A 163 7.35 -15.19 7.14
C MET A 163 8.47 -14.83 8.11
N ARG A 164 9.00 -15.81 8.84
CA ARG A 164 10.12 -15.61 9.77
C ARG A 164 11.49 -15.77 9.12
N GLY A 165 11.55 -16.26 7.87
CA GLY A 165 12.80 -16.62 7.21
C GLY A 165 13.56 -17.72 7.96
N ALA A 166 12.83 -18.66 8.58
CA ALA A 166 13.39 -19.64 9.49
C ALA A 166 12.99 -21.07 9.10
N THR A 167 13.87 -22.03 9.39
CA THR A 167 13.52 -23.45 9.35
C THR A 167 13.11 -23.90 10.75
N TRP A 168 11.94 -24.49 10.89
CA TRP A 168 11.50 -25.09 12.14
C TRP A 168 11.66 -26.61 12.08
N VAL A 169 12.12 -27.21 13.17
CA VAL A 169 12.27 -28.65 13.33
C VAL A 169 11.67 -29.05 14.68
N ARG A 170 10.63 -29.89 14.67
CA ARG A 170 9.99 -30.44 15.86
C ARG A 170 10.36 -31.91 16.03
N PHE A 171 10.89 -32.25 17.20
CA PHE A 171 11.44 -33.56 17.48
C PHE A 171 11.28 -33.95 18.96
N PRO A 172 11.22 -35.25 19.26
CA PRO A 172 11.18 -35.73 20.64
C PRO A 172 12.58 -35.65 21.26
N CYS A 173 12.67 -35.49 22.59
CA CYS A 173 13.96 -35.36 23.28
C CYS A 173 14.90 -36.57 23.16
N SER A 174 14.38 -37.74 22.75
CA SER A 174 15.21 -38.88 22.38
C SER A 174 16.16 -38.61 21.20
N VAL A 175 15.95 -37.53 20.44
CA VAL A 175 16.82 -37.09 19.36
C VAL A 175 17.80 -36.06 19.91
N GLN A 176 19.07 -36.46 20.05
CA GLN A 176 20.13 -35.61 20.58
C GLN A 176 20.93 -34.89 19.48
N ARG A 177 20.76 -35.30 18.22
CA ARG A 177 21.55 -34.81 17.10
C ARG A 177 20.66 -34.61 15.87
N ILE A 178 20.75 -33.42 15.29
CA ILE A 178 20.01 -33.02 14.09
C ILE A 178 21.02 -32.47 13.09
N VAL A 179 20.92 -32.90 11.84
CA VAL A 179 21.75 -32.42 10.74
C VAL A 179 20.86 -31.71 9.74
N LEU A 180 21.11 -30.41 9.51
CA LEU A 180 20.46 -29.62 8.48
C LEU A 180 21.40 -29.54 7.28
N ASP A 181 20.94 -30.05 6.15
CA ASP A 181 21.70 -30.17 4.93
C ASP A 181 21.31 -29.05 3.95
N PHE A 182 22.24 -28.14 3.67
CA PHE A 182 22.06 -27.02 2.75
C PHE A 182 22.68 -27.27 1.36
N THR A 183 23.04 -28.51 1.04
CA THR A 183 23.48 -28.85 -0.31
C THR A 183 22.29 -28.85 -1.26
N SER A 184 22.45 -28.15 -2.38
CA SER A 184 21.55 -28.28 -3.51
C SER A 184 21.85 -29.61 -4.20
N TYR A 185 21.12 -30.68 -3.87
CA TYR A 185 21.23 -31.93 -4.60
C TYR A 185 20.52 -31.82 -5.94
N PRO A 186 21.21 -31.96 -7.08
CA PRO A 186 20.56 -31.96 -8.37
C PRO A 186 20.09 -33.38 -8.74
N TYR A 187 19.23 -34.09 -7.96
CA TYR A 187 18.77 -35.43 -8.38
C TYR A 187 17.33 -35.86 -8.01
N ALA A 188 16.57 -36.09 -9.09
CA ALA A 188 15.51 -37.08 -9.38
C ALA A 188 14.22 -37.18 -8.53
N ASP A 189 14.26 -37.30 -7.21
CA ASP A 189 13.02 -37.51 -6.41
C ASP A 189 12.20 -36.22 -6.22
N VAL A 190 12.83 -35.08 -6.53
CA VAL A 190 12.18 -33.78 -6.67
C VAL A 190 11.18 -33.78 -7.84
N LEU A 191 11.32 -34.60 -8.88
CA LEU A 191 10.42 -34.55 -10.05
C LEU A 191 8.94 -34.79 -9.73
N VAL A 192 8.60 -35.51 -8.66
CA VAL A 192 7.19 -35.77 -8.31
C VAL A 192 6.61 -34.67 -7.42
N LEU A 193 7.40 -34.15 -6.47
CA LEU A 193 6.97 -33.04 -5.60
C LEU A 193 6.98 -31.70 -6.36
N ASP A 194 7.98 -31.51 -7.21
CA ASP A 194 8.13 -30.37 -8.13
C ASP A 194 7.13 -30.44 -9.26
N ARG A 195 6.67 -31.63 -9.71
CA ARG A 195 5.50 -31.72 -10.59
C ARG A 195 4.23 -31.25 -9.89
N ARG A 196 3.94 -31.69 -8.66
CA ARG A 196 2.74 -31.21 -7.94
C ARG A 196 2.80 -29.72 -7.66
N MET A 197 3.97 -29.21 -7.29
CA MET A 197 4.17 -27.78 -7.05
C MET A 197 4.11 -26.99 -8.36
N ALA A 198 4.69 -27.50 -9.44
CA ALA A 198 4.57 -26.92 -10.78
C ALA A 198 3.14 -26.99 -11.31
N ASP A 199 2.38 -28.04 -11.03
CA ASP A 199 0.97 -28.17 -11.41
C ASP A 199 0.10 -27.22 -10.60
N LEU A 200 0.38 -27.03 -9.31
CA LEU A 200 -0.29 -26.03 -8.46
C LEU A 200 0.04 -24.61 -8.91
N LEU A 201 1.31 -24.31 -9.19
CA LEU A 201 1.74 -23.03 -9.75
C LEU A 201 1.13 -22.80 -11.13
N ARG A 202 1.04 -23.82 -11.99
CA ARG A 202 0.37 -23.73 -13.30
C ARG A 202 -1.12 -23.46 -13.15
N TYR A 203 -1.78 -24.09 -12.19
CA TYR A 203 -3.18 -23.82 -11.89
C TYR A 203 -3.38 -22.39 -11.38
N GLU A 204 -2.53 -21.93 -10.48
CA GLU A 204 -2.60 -20.58 -9.94
C GLU A 204 -2.27 -19.52 -11.00
N ILE A 205 -1.28 -19.77 -11.86
CA ILE A 205 -1.01 -18.94 -13.05
C ILE A 205 -2.22 -18.93 -13.97
N ALA A 206 -2.82 -20.07 -14.31
CA ALA A 206 -3.99 -20.12 -15.19
C ALA A 206 -5.16 -19.34 -14.61
N LYS A 207 -5.41 -19.47 -13.30
CA LYS A 207 -6.43 -18.70 -12.59
C LYS A 207 -6.15 -17.19 -12.61
N LEU A 208 -4.91 -16.79 -12.35
CA LEU A 208 -4.51 -15.38 -12.42
C LEU A 208 -4.61 -14.83 -13.84
N THR A 209 -4.29 -15.63 -14.86
CA THR A 209 -4.47 -15.24 -16.27
C THR A 209 -5.94 -15.02 -16.59
N GLU A 210 -6.84 -15.88 -16.13
CA GLU A 210 -8.29 -15.72 -16.31
C GLU A 210 -8.82 -14.47 -15.58
N GLU A 211 -8.31 -14.19 -14.37
CA GLU A 211 -8.64 -12.95 -13.65
C GLU A 211 -8.13 -11.71 -14.38
N ILE A 212 -6.94 -11.75 -15.00
CA ILE A 212 -6.39 -10.67 -15.82
C ILE A 212 -7.26 -10.46 -17.07
N GLU A 213 -7.60 -11.51 -17.80
CA GLU A 213 -8.46 -11.40 -18.99
C GLU A 213 -9.85 -10.82 -18.64
N ALA A 214 -10.43 -11.20 -17.49
CA ALA A 214 -11.68 -10.64 -17.02
C ALA A 214 -11.56 -9.13 -16.69
N LEU A 215 -10.47 -8.74 -16.03
CA LEU A 215 -10.20 -7.32 -15.71
C LEU A 215 -9.93 -6.50 -16.98
N GLU A 216 -9.19 -7.03 -17.95
CA GLU A 216 -8.99 -6.38 -19.25
C GLU A 216 -10.32 -6.18 -19.98
N GLY A 217 -11.21 -7.18 -19.95
CA GLY A 217 -12.57 -7.04 -20.47
C GLY A 217 -13.40 -5.96 -19.77
N GLU A 218 -13.25 -5.81 -18.45
CA GLU A 218 -13.92 -4.74 -17.69
C GLU A 218 -13.36 -3.35 -18.06
N VAL A 219 -12.03 -3.25 -18.23
CA VAL A 219 -11.38 -2.02 -18.70
C VAL A 219 -11.89 -1.62 -20.08
N ASP A 220 -11.96 -2.56 -21.03
CA ASP A 220 -12.47 -2.30 -22.38
C ASP A 220 -13.94 -1.85 -22.36
N ALA A 221 -14.78 -2.49 -21.54
CA ALA A 221 -16.17 -2.09 -21.36
C ALA A 221 -16.30 -0.67 -20.81
N LYS A 222 -15.47 -0.31 -19.82
CA LYS A 222 -15.43 1.05 -19.25
C LYS A 222 -14.89 2.07 -20.24
N GLN A 223 -13.91 1.72 -21.06
CA GLN A 223 -13.39 2.56 -22.13
C GLN A 223 -14.47 2.88 -23.18
N ALA A 224 -15.30 1.88 -23.53
CA ALA A 224 -16.44 2.06 -24.42
C ALA A 224 -17.52 2.98 -23.80
N GLU A 225 -17.82 2.80 -22.51
CA GLU A 225 -18.75 3.66 -21.76
C GLU A 225 -18.28 5.13 -21.74
N ILE A 226 -17.00 5.37 -21.46
CA ILE A 226 -16.39 6.71 -21.51
C ILE A 226 -16.53 7.32 -22.91
N SER A 227 -16.29 6.54 -23.96
CA SER A 227 -16.39 7.01 -25.34
C SER A 227 -17.81 7.43 -25.71
N LEU A 228 -18.82 6.69 -25.25
CA LEU A 228 -20.23 7.05 -25.42
C LEU A 228 -20.58 8.35 -24.67
N LEU A 229 -20.14 8.47 -23.42
CA LEU A 229 -20.37 9.68 -22.62
C LEU A 229 -19.71 10.92 -23.25
N LEU A 230 -18.51 10.78 -23.82
CA LEU A 230 -17.86 11.88 -24.53
C LEU A 230 -18.64 12.31 -25.79
N ALA A 231 -19.20 11.35 -26.54
CA ALA A 231 -20.06 11.65 -27.68
C ALA A 231 -21.35 12.36 -27.25
N GLU A 232 -21.94 11.96 -26.13
CA GLU A 232 -23.12 12.62 -25.56
C GLU A 232 -22.81 14.05 -25.11
N ILE A 233 -21.67 14.27 -24.45
CA ILE A 233 -21.20 15.61 -24.06
C ILE A 233 -21.00 16.50 -25.30
N ALA A 234 -20.42 15.97 -26.37
CA ALA A 234 -20.23 16.72 -27.62
C ALA A 234 -21.57 17.14 -28.24
N ASN A 235 -22.55 16.24 -28.28
CA ASN A 235 -23.89 16.53 -28.79
C ASN A 235 -24.62 17.57 -27.92
N LEU A 236 -24.53 17.44 -26.59
CA LEU A 236 -25.08 18.44 -25.66
C LEU A 236 -24.42 19.82 -25.84
N SER A 237 -23.11 19.86 -26.05
CA SER A 237 -22.38 21.10 -26.32
C SER A 237 -22.86 21.77 -27.61
N GLU A 238 -23.12 20.99 -28.67
CA GLU A 238 -23.67 21.51 -29.92
C GLU A 238 -25.08 22.06 -29.73
N SER A 239 -25.94 21.33 -29.01
CA SER A 239 -27.30 21.77 -28.68
C SER A 239 -27.31 23.08 -27.86
N ILE A 240 -26.39 23.23 -26.90
CA ILE A 240 -26.23 24.46 -26.13
C ILE A 240 -25.82 25.61 -27.04
N ASN A 241 -24.86 25.40 -27.95
CA ASN A 241 -24.42 26.44 -28.89
C ASN A 241 -25.57 26.91 -29.79
N GLN A 242 -26.38 25.97 -30.32
CA GLN A 242 -27.56 26.31 -31.11
C GLN A 242 -28.57 27.14 -30.28
N SER A 243 -28.82 26.75 -29.04
CA SER A 243 -29.72 27.51 -28.15
C SER A 243 -29.19 28.92 -27.85
N VAL A 244 -27.87 29.08 -27.69
CA VAL A 244 -27.22 30.39 -27.52
C VAL A 244 -27.38 31.25 -28.77
N GLU A 245 -27.20 30.68 -29.96
CA GLU A 245 -27.41 31.38 -31.24
C GLU A 245 -28.87 31.84 -31.40
N GLU A 246 -29.84 30.97 -31.10
CA GLU A 246 -31.26 31.32 -31.12
C GLU A 246 -31.56 32.44 -30.14
N LYS A 247 -31.04 32.37 -28.92
CA LYS A 247 -31.20 33.43 -27.91
C LYS A 247 -30.62 34.76 -28.39
N ASN A 248 -29.45 34.76 -29.03
CA ASN A 248 -28.84 35.97 -29.58
C ASN A 248 -29.67 36.54 -30.73
N ARG A 249 -30.22 35.68 -31.61
CA ARG A 249 -31.11 36.09 -32.70
C ARG A 249 -32.39 36.73 -32.15
N LEU A 250 -32.99 36.14 -31.11
CA LEU A 250 -34.16 36.69 -30.44
C LEU A 250 -33.84 38.01 -29.72
N ALA A 251 -32.66 38.15 -29.12
CA ALA A 251 -32.23 39.40 -28.49
C ALA A 251 -32.10 40.53 -29.53
N LEU A 252 -31.53 40.24 -30.69
CA LEU A 252 -31.42 41.20 -31.81
C LEU A 252 -32.79 41.59 -32.37
N SER A 253 -33.71 40.64 -32.56
CA SER A 253 -35.06 40.95 -33.03
C SER A 253 -35.83 41.82 -32.03
N LEU A 254 -35.68 41.56 -30.73
CA LEU A 254 -36.29 42.34 -29.67
C LEU A 254 -35.72 43.76 -29.60
N ALA A 255 -34.40 43.92 -29.80
CA ALA A 255 -33.77 45.23 -29.91
C ALA A 255 -34.28 46.03 -31.12
N ALA A 256 -34.42 45.40 -32.28
CA ALA A 256 -34.98 46.03 -33.49
C ALA A 256 -36.44 46.46 -33.28
N LEU A 257 -37.27 45.59 -32.68
CA LEU A 257 -38.65 45.90 -32.31
C LEU A 257 -38.73 47.10 -31.35
N ARG A 258 -37.85 47.17 -30.35
CA ARG A 258 -37.78 48.32 -29.43
C ARG A 258 -37.41 49.60 -30.15
N SER A 259 -36.48 49.56 -31.11
CA SER A 259 -36.12 50.72 -31.93
C SER A 259 -37.31 51.21 -32.76
N SER A 260 -37.99 50.31 -33.46
CA SER A 260 -39.17 50.64 -34.26
C SER A 260 -40.32 51.20 -33.41
N LEU A 261 -40.55 50.66 -32.21
CA LEU A 261 -41.50 51.22 -31.24
C LEU A 261 -41.09 52.63 -30.77
N GLY A 262 -39.78 52.88 -30.61
CA GLY A 262 -39.25 54.20 -30.29
C GLY A 262 -39.51 55.23 -31.39
N GLU A 263 -39.27 54.85 -32.65
CA GLU A 263 -39.54 55.67 -33.83
C GLU A 263 -41.04 55.96 -33.98
N LEU A 264 -41.90 54.95 -33.80
CA LEU A 264 -43.35 55.13 -33.85
C LEU A 264 -43.86 56.05 -32.73
N ASN A 265 -43.30 55.93 -31.53
CA ASN A 265 -43.66 56.84 -30.43
C ASN A 265 -43.21 58.28 -30.72
N GLN A 266 -42.07 58.48 -31.39
CA GLN A 266 -41.64 59.80 -31.84
C GLN A 266 -42.59 60.35 -32.91
N SER A 267 -42.96 59.56 -33.93
CA SER A 267 -43.89 60.01 -34.96
C SER A 267 -45.26 60.39 -34.39
N ILE A 268 -45.78 59.61 -33.44
CA ILE A 268 -47.02 59.93 -32.73
C ILE A 268 -46.87 61.23 -31.93
N ALA A 269 -45.73 61.47 -31.28
CA ALA A 269 -45.48 62.71 -30.56
C ALA A 269 -45.42 63.93 -31.49
N GLU A 270 -44.80 63.78 -32.66
CA GLU A 270 -44.74 64.81 -33.70
C GLU A 270 -46.14 65.12 -34.26
N GLU A 271 -46.92 64.10 -34.64
CA GLU A 271 -48.31 64.27 -35.09
C GLU A 271 -49.18 64.92 -34.02
N ARG A 272 -49.02 64.52 -32.75
CA ARG A 272 -49.74 65.14 -31.63
C ARG A 272 -49.37 66.61 -31.48
N GLN A 273 -48.08 66.96 -31.61
CA GLN A 273 -47.62 68.34 -31.55
C GLN A 273 -48.14 69.17 -32.74
N GLU A 274 -48.20 68.60 -33.94
CA GLU A 274 -48.77 69.23 -35.12
C GLU A 274 -50.29 69.42 -34.99
N LEU A 275 -50.98 68.44 -34.40
CA LEU A 275 -52.39 68.54 -34.07
C LEU A 275 -52.65 69.63 -33.01
N GLU A 276 -51.82 69.73 -31.97
CA GLU A 276 -51.91 70.80 -30.98
C GLU A 276 -51.65 72.19 -31.61
N ARG A 277 -50.69 72.28 -32.54
CA ARG A 277 -50.42 73.51 -33.31
C ARG A 277 -51.58 73.89 -34.24
N SER A 278 -52.30 72.93 -34.80
CA SER A 278 -53.44 73.21 -35.69
C SER A 278 -54.76 73.45 -34.94
N LEU A 279 -54.94 72.84 -33.76
CA LEU A 279 -56.07 73.10 -32.84
C LEU A 279 -55.93 74.41 -32.06
N LEU A 280 -54.71 74.93 -31.91
CA LEU A 280 -54.51 76.36 -31.69
C LEU A 280 -55.06 77.09 -32.92
N LEU A 281 -56.37 77.33 -32.94
CA LEU A 281 -56.99 78.38 -33.75
C LEU A 281 -56.02 79.55 -33.68
N PRO A 282 -55.55 80.09 -34.81
CA PRO A 282 -54.63 81.21 -34.74
C PRO A 282 -55.32 82.21 -33.83
N TYR A 283 -54.70 82.55 -32.71
CA TYR A 283 -55.22 83.50 -31.74
C TYR A 283 -55.91 84.72 -32.40
N PRO A 284 -55.45 85.25 -33.57
CA PRO A 284 -56.21 86.25 -34.32
C PRO A 284 -57.61 85.83 -34.81
N PHE A 285 -57.85 84.59 -35.25
CA PHE A 285 -59.18 84.12 -35.68
C PHE A 285 -60.17 84.04 -34.52
N ALA A 286 -59.78 83.48 -33.37
CA ALA A 286 -60.64 83.45 -32.18
C ALA A 286 -60.97 84.88 -31.71
N LEU A 287 -59.99 85.78 -31.77
CA LEU A 287 -60.14 87.19 -31.41
C LEU A 287 -61.03 87.95 -32.40
N VAL A 288 -60.90 87.70 -33.71
CA VAL A 288 -61.79 88.26 -34.74
C VAL A 288 -63.22 87.76 -34.57
N ILE A 289 -63.44 86.47 -34.30
CA ILE A 289 -64.78 85.93 -34.02
C ILE A 289 -65.36 86.59 -32.77
N ALA A 290 -64.59 86.72 -31.69
CA ALA A 290 -65.03 87.37 -30.46
C ALA A 290 -65.40 88.85 -30.68
N ILE A 291 -64.56 89.61 -31.38
CA ILE A 291 -64.86 91.02 -31.74
C ILE A 291 -66.12 91.10 -32.60
N SER A 292 -66.26 90.21 -33.59
CA SER A 292 -67.42 90.17 -34.49
C SER A 292 -68.71 89.88 -33.72
N LEU A 293 -68.65 88.98 -32.74
CA LEU A 293 -69.79 88.59 -31.91
C LEU A 293 -70.19 89.72 -30.94
N VAL A 294 -69.21 90.42 -30.36
CA VAL A 294 -69.46 91.64 -29.56
C VAL A 294 -70.06 92.75 -30.42
N ALA A 295 -69.54 92.98 -31.63
CA ALA A 295 -70.09 93.95 -32.57
C ALA A 295 -71.53 93.61 -32.98
N LEU A 296 -71.83 92.32 -33.23
CA LEU A 296 -73.18 91.84 -33.53
C LEU A 296 -74.12 92.05 -32.33
N LEU A 297 -73.68 91.73 -31.10
CA LEU A 297 -74.46 91.96 -29.89
C LEU A 297 -74.74 93.45 -29.67
N LEU A 298 -73.76 94.32 -29.89
CA LEU A 298 -73.94 95.77 -29.84
C LEU A 298 -74.91 96.27 -30.92
N TYR A 299 -74.85 95.72 -32.13
CA TYR A 299 -75.77 96.03 -33.22
C TYR A 299 -77.20 95.58 -32.90
N VAL A 300 -77.39 94.38 -32.35
CA VAL A 300 -78.69 93.87 -31.91
C VAL A 300 -79.24 94.71 -30.75
N ALA A 301 -78.41 95.09 -29.78
CA ALA A 301 -78.79 95.98 -28.70
C ALA A 301 -79.19 97.37 -29.23
N SER A 302 -78.46 97.91 -30.21
CA SER A 302 -78.82 99.15 -30.91
C SER A 302 -80.15 99.05 -31.65
N LEU A 303 -80.43 97.94 -32.32
CA LEU A 303 -81.71 97.69 -32.99
C LEU A 303 -82.88 97.58 -32.02
N LEU A 304 -82.69 96.90 -30.89
CA LEU A 304 -83.69 96.81 -29.82
C LEU A 304 -83.92 98.18 -29.16
N TYR A 305 -82.87 98.98 -28.97
CA TYR A 305 -82.97 100.33 -28.42
C TYR A 305 -83.64 101.31 -29.40
N SER A 306 -83.31 101.22 -30.70
CA SER A 306 -83.88 102.06 -31.76
C SER A 306 -85.35 101.79 -32.04
N LYS A 307 -85.87 100.60 -31.69
CA LYS A 307 -87.28 100.25 -31.87
C LYS A 307 -88.15 100.57 -30.66
N GLY A 308 -87.53 100.88 -29.51
CA GLY A 308 -88.24 101.29 -28.29
C GLY A 308 -88.70 102.76 -28.30
N ASP A 309 -88.12 103.60 -29.17
CA ASP A 309 -88.29 105.06 -29.09
C ASP A 309 -89.22 105.65 -30.17
N ARG A 310 -90.08 104.81 -30.81
CA ARG A 310 -91.01 105.27 -31.85
C ARG A 310 -92.51 105.06 -31.59
N ASP A 311 -92.91 104.43 -30.49
CA ASP A 311 -94.34 104.23 -30.19
C ASP A 311 -94.73 104.75 -28.79
N VAL A 312 -94.31 105.99 -28.46
CA VAL A 312 -94.97 106.83 -27.45
C VAL A 312 -95.22 108.22 -28.04
N SER A 313 -96.04 108.29 -29.09
CA SER A 313 -96.91 109.45 -29.38
C SER A 313 -97.68 109.25 -30.70
N SER A 314 -98.84 108.59 -30.61
CA SER A 314 -100.12 108.92 -31.28
C SER A 314 -100.96 107.67 -31.51
#